data_AF-A0A352KBH1-F1
#
_entry.id   AF-A0A352KBH1-F1
#
_cell.length_a   1.000
_cell.length_b   1.000
_cell.length_c   1.000
_cell.angle_alpha   90.00
_cell.angle_beta   90.00
_cell.angle_gamma   90.00
#
_symmetry.space_group_name_H-M   'P 1'
#
loop_
_entity.id
_entity.type
_entity.pdbx_description
1 polymer ?
#
loop_
_entity_poly.entity_id
_entity_poly.type
_entity_poly.pdbx_seq_one_letter_code
_entity_poly.pdbx_strand_id
1 'polypeptide(L)' 'MPVELQHILPQSRITAMEKSGEWPNFMATELLDSVAAKSPDAVAITGFNSMRGQRETITFERLRAMVNR' A
#
# COMPACT_ATOMS: atom_id res chain seq x y z
N MET A 1 -10.49 29.84 -14.10
CA MET A 1 -10.52 30.00 -12.64
C MET A 1 -9.55 29.01 -12.03
N PRO A 2 -8.61 29.43 -11.17
CA PRO A 2 -7.69 28.49 -10.53
C PRO A 2 -8.47 27.64 -9.52
N VAL A 3 -8.23 26.32 -9.54
CA VAL A 3 -8.74 25.40 -8.53
C VAL A 3 -7.91 25.63 -7.27
N GLU A 4 -8.47 26.32 -6.27
CA GLU A 4 -7.86 26.34 -4.94
C GLU A 4 -7.92 24.93 -4.35
N LEU A 5 -6.75 24.30 -4.16
CA LEU A 5 -6.62 23.03 -3.45
C LEU A 5 -6.85 23.24 -1.94
N GLN A 6 -8.09 23.51 -1.52
CA GLN A 6 -8.49 23.64 -0.12
C GLN A 6 -8.56 22.28 0.62
N HIS A 7 -7.69 21.32 0.29
CA HIS A 7 -7.83 19.92 0.70
C HIS A 7 -6.60 19.35 1.44
N ILE A 8 -5.76 20.21 2.01
CA ILE A 8 -4.66 19.78 2.89
C ILE A 8 -5.14 19.89 4.34
N LEU A 9 -4.99 18.82 5.10
CA LEU A 9 -5.33 18.82 6.53
C LEU A 9 -4.46 19.86 7.27
N PRO A 10 -5.04 20.67 8.17
CA PRO A 10 -4.25 21.53 9.05
C PRO A 10 -3.27 20.71 9.88
N GLN A 11 -2.09 21.27 10.18
CA GLN A 11 -1.05 20.58 10.96
C GLN A 11 -1.55 20.06 12.32
N SER A 12 -2.45 20.81 12.97
CA SER A 12 -3.07 20.39 14.24
C SER A 12 -3.88 19.11 14.11
N ARG A 13 -4.56 18.89 12.98
CA ARG A 13 -5.32 17.66 12.71
C ARG A 13 -4.38 16.51 12.40
N ILE A 14 -3.31 16.74 11.63
CA ILE A 14 -2.27 15.74 11.37
C ILE A 14 -1.68 15.25 12.70
N THR A 15 -1.23 16.17 13.56
CA THR A 15 -0.67 15.81 14.88
C THR A 15 -1.67 15.09 15.78
N ALA A 16 -2.97 15.42 15.70
CA ALA A 16 -3.99 14.70 16.45
C ALA A 16 -4.16 13.25 15.95
N MET A 17 -4.11 13.04 14.63
CA MET A 17 -4.22 11.71 14.01
C MET A 17 -2.98 10.86 14.23
N GLU A 18 -1.78 11.47 14.24
CA GLU A 18 -0.54 10.79 14.62
C GLU A 18 -0.61 10.31 16.08
N LYS A 19 -1.07 11.18 16.99
CA LYS A 19 -1.23 10.82 18.41
C LYS A 19 -2.29 9.75 18.66
N SER A 20 -3.36 9.71 17.87
CA SER A 20 -4.40 8.67 17.98
C SER A 20 -4.04 7.38 17.23
N GLY A 21 -2.96 7.38 16.44
CA GLY A 21 -2.55 6.24 15.61
C GLY A 21 -3.34 6.08 14.31
N GLU A 22 -4.30 6.98 14.02
CA GLU A 22 -5.02 7.04 12.74
C GLU A 22 -4.09 7.38 11.57
N TRP A 23 -2.99 8.10 11.85
CA TRP A 23 -1.95 8.43 10.89
C TRP A 23 -0.61 7.88 11.37
N PRO A 24 -0.28 6.62 11.05
CA PRO A 24 0.89 5.96 11.60
C PRO A 24 2.23 6.43 10.95
N ASN A 25 2.17 7.40 10.04
CA ASN A 25 3.32 8.06 9.43
C ASN A 25 4.32 7.10 8.76
N PHE A 26 3.79 6.09 8.05
CA PHE A 26 4.58 5.21 7.18
C PHE A 26 4.00 5.22 5.77
N MET A 27 4.83 4.94 4.77
CA MET A 27 4.40 4.81 3.38
C MET A 27 3.70 3.47 3.18
N ALA A 28 2.65 3.43 2.35
CA ALA A 28 1.94 2.18 2.05
C ALA A 28 2.88 1.09 1.48
N THR A 29 3.95 1.47 0.78
CA THR A 29 4.97 0.57 0.26
C THR A 29 5.86 -0.04 1.35
N GLU A 30 6.12 0.69 2.45
CA GLU A 30 6.89 0.15 3.59
C GLU A 30 6.14 -1.01 4.26
N LEU A 31 4.80 -0.99 4.23
CA LEU A 31 4.00 -2.12 4.70
C LEU A 31 4.22 -3.36 3.82
N LEU A 32 4.23 -3.19 2.49
CA LEU A 32 4.51 -4.28 1.56
C LEU A 32 5.91 -4.86 1.81
N ASP A 33 6.93 -4.01 1.93
CA ASP A 33 8.30 -4.44 2.21
C ASP A 33 8.42 -5.20 3.53
N SER A 34 7.76 -4.70 4.58
CA SER A 34 7.72 -5.32 5.91
C SER A 34 7.06 -6.70 5.89
N VAL A 35 5.93 -6.84 5.18
CA VAL A 35 5.21 -8.11 5.08
C VAL A 35 5.98 -9.11 4.22
N ALA A 36 6.53 -8.69 3.09
CA ALA A 36 7.35 -9.54 2.23
C ALA A 36 8.61 -10.04 2.96
N ALA A 37 9.24 -9.22 3.79
CA ALA A 37 10.40 -9.63 4.60
C ALA A 37 10.04 -10.68 5.66
N LYS A 38 8.85 -10.60 6.26
CA LYS A 38 8.40 -11.54 7.32
C LYS A 38 7.82 -12.84 6.76
N SER A 39 7.09 -12.75 5.65
CA SER A 39 6.29 -13.84 5.09
C SER A 39 6.36 -13.83 3.56
N PRO A 40 7.55 -14.07 2.97
CA PRO A 40 7.78 -13.90 1.52
C PRO A 40 6.89 -14.79 0.66
N ASP A 41 6.63 -16.02 1.13
CA ASP A 41 5.85 -17.03 0.42
C ASP A 41 4.35 -16.96 0.70
N ALA A 42 3.90 -16.08 1.59
CA ALA A 42 2.48 -15.91 1.87
C ALA A 42 1.77 -15.29 0.66
N VAL A 43 0.53 -15.72 0.43
CA VAL A 43 -0.32 -15.24 -0.66
C VAL A 43 -0.69 -13.77 -0.43
N ALA A 44 -0.36 -12.92 -1.39
CA ALA A 44 -0.69 -11.50 -1.38
C ALA A 44 -1.97 -11.20 -2.17
N ILE A 45 -2.08 -11.76 -3.39
CA ILE A 45 -3.24 -11.56 -4.26
C ILE A 45 -3.58 -12.89 -4.92
N THR A 46 -4.87 -13.23 -4.91
CA THR A 46 -5.45 -14.28 -5.74
C THR A 46 -6.51 -13.65 -6.63
N GLY A 47 -6.45 -13.92 -7.93
CA GLY A 47 -7.37 -13.31 -8.89
C GLY A 47 -7.45 -14.09 -10.19
N PHE A 48 -8.30 -13.62 -11.11
CA PHE A 48 -8.37 -14.14 -12.47
C PHE A 48 -7.63 -13.19 -13.41
N ASN A 49 -6.58 -13.69 -14.06
CA ASN A 49 -5.85 -12.95 -15.06
C ASN A 49 -6.60 -13.06 -16.39
N SER A 50 -7.39 -12.05 -16.74
CA SER A 50 -8.18 -12.03 -17.98
C SER A 50 -7.33 -12.08 -19.24
N MET A 51 -6.12 -11.53 -19.21
CA MET A 51 -5.17 -11.57 -20.34
C MET A 51 -4.65 -12.99 -20.60
N ARG A 52 -4.62 -13.85 -19.58
CA ARG A 52 -4.14 -15.23 -19.66
C ARG A 52 -5.24 -16.29 -19.51
N GLY A 53 -6.48 -15.86 -19.28
CA GLY A 53 -7.63 -16.75 -19.15
C GLY A 53 -7.57 -17.71 -17.96
N GLN A 54 -6.77 -17.43 -16.92
CA GLN A 54 -6.56 -18.36 -15.81
C GLN A 54 -6.55 -17.67 -14.43
N ARG A 55 -6.86 -18.43 -13.38
CA ARG A 55 -6.63 -17.97 -12.00
C ARG A 55 -5.14 -17.97 -11.70
N GLU A 56 -4.68 -16.89 -11.11
CA GLU A 56 -3.30 -16.72 -10.68
C GLU A 56 -3.26 -16.33 -9.20
N THR A 57 -2.23 -16.79 -8.53
CA THR A 57 -1.91 -16.41 -7.15
C THR A 57 -0.49 -15.87 -7.14
N ILE A 58 -0.28 -14.73 -6.50
CA ILE A 58 1.03 -14.12 -6.31
C ILE A 58 1.34 -14.01 -4.83
N THR A 59 2.59 -14.27 -4.48
CA THR A 59 3.10 -14.12 -3.11
C THR A 59 3.52 -12.68 -2.84
N PHE A 60 3.73 -12.32 -1.57
CA PHE A 60 4.22 -10.99 -1.20
C PHE A 60 5.60 -10.70 -1.81
N GLU A 61 6.51 -11.68 -1.87
CA GLU A 61 7.82 -11.49 -2.49
C GLU A 61 7.69 -11.18 -3.99
N ARG A 62 6.83 -11.91 -4.70
CA ARG A 62 6.59 -11.68 -6.12
C ARG A 62 5.94 -10.33 -6.38
N LEU A 63 4.99 -9.93 -5.53
CA LEU A 63 4.35 -8.62 -5.61
C LEU A 63 5.37 -7.50 -5.39
N ARG A 64 6.23 -7.61 -4.37
CA ARG A 64 7.33 -6.66 -4.11
C ARG A 64 8.24 -6.50 -5.33
N ALA A 65 8.66 -7.61 -5.94
CA ALA A 65 9.50 -7.60 -7.13
C ALA A 65 8.84 -6.94 -8.36
N MET A 66 7.50 -6.96 -8.46
CA MET A 66 6.77 -6.33 -9.56
C MET A 66 6.65 -4.81 -9.40
N VAL A 67 6.57 -4.30 -8.17
CA VAL A 67 6.39 -2.87 -7.87
C VAL A 67 7.73 -2.10 -7.91
N ASN A 68 8.84 -2.75 -7.58
CA ASN A 68 10.18 -2.15 -7.58
C ASN A 68 10.84 -2.08 -8.98
N ARG A 69 10.09 -2.29 -10.06
CA ARG A 69 10.53 -2.19 -11.45
C ARG A 69 10.07 -0.89 -12.08
#